data_AF-A0A7Y6X8Q9-F1
#
_entry.id   AF-A0A7Y6X8Q9-F1
#
_cell.length_a   1.000
_cell.length_b   1.000
_cell.length_c   1.000
_cell.angle_alpha   90.00
_cell.angle_beta   90.00
_cell.angle_gamma   90.00
#
_symmetry.space_group_name_H-M   'P 1'
#
loop_
_entity.id
_entity.type
_entity.pdbx_description
1 polymer ?
#
loop_
_entity_poly.entity_id
_entity_poly.type
_entity_poly.pdbx_seq_one_letter_code
_entity_poly.pdbx_strand_id
1 'polypeptide(L)' 'MTAFDRYRALLRKFENVRARHPEGGSPEEDALLDDLDDVWAEMSEGERAAASSERDRALGLSESQDSAPPPG' A
#
# COMPACT_ATOMS: atom_id res chain seq x y z
N MET A 1 1.39 -20.39 -0.04
CA MET A 1 1.21 -18.93 -0.19
C MET A 1 2.42 -18.28 0.44
N THR A 2 3.20 -17.53 -0.34
CA THR A 2 4.46 -16.88 0.08
C THR A 2 4.20 -15.58 0.86
N ALA A 3 5.24 -15.00 1.48
CA ALA A 3 5.14 -13.66 2.07
C ALA A 3 4.73 -12.62 1.02
N PHE A 4 5.29 -12.70 -0.19
CA PHE A 4 4.89 -11.88 -1.33
C PHE A 4 3.40 -12.03 -1.68
N ASP A 5 2.86 -13.25 -1.75
CA ASP A 5 1.44 -13.48 -2.04
C ASP A 5 0.53 -12.90 -0.94
N ARG A 6 0.91 -13.08 0.33
CA ARG A 6 0.19 -12.52 1.49
C ARG A 6 0.19 -10.99 1.44
N TYR A 7 1.35 -10.39 1.17
CA TYR A 7 1.50 -8.94 1.07
C TYR A 7 0.55 -8.34 0.02
N ARG A 8 0.49 -8.94 -1.18
CA ARG A 8 -0.43 -8.50 -2.24
C ARG A 8 -1.91 -8.69 -1.88
N ALA A 9 -2.24 -9.75 -1.15
CA ALA A 9 -3.59 -9.95 -0.65
C ALA A 9 -3.99 -8.87 0.39
N LEU A 10 -3.07 -8.50 1.28
CA LEU A 10 -3.25 -7.44 2.26
C LEU A 10 -3.40 -6.07 1.59
N LEU A 11 -2.58 -5.75 0.58
CA LEU A 11 -2.71 -4.50 -0.20
C LEU A 11 -4.09 -4.37 -0.84
N ARG A 12 -4.58 -5.42 -1.49
CA ARG A 12 -5.94 -5.43 -2.06
C ARG A 12 -7.00 -5.23 -0.99
N LYS A 13 -6.85 -5.83 0.19
CA LYS A 13 -7.80 -5.62 1.29
C LYS A 13 -7.76 -4.18 1.80
N PHE A 14 -6.57 -3.60 1.95
CA PHE A 14 -6.36 -2.21 2.32
C PHE A 14 -7.05 -1.24 1.34
N GLU A 15 -6.84 -1.41 0.04
CA GLU A 15 -7.52 -0.62 -1.00
C GLU A 15 -9.06 -0.71 -0.88
N ASN A 16 -9.58 -1.91 -0.61
CA ASN A 16 -11.03 -2.11 -0.42
C ASN A 16 -11.56 -1.47 0.87
N VAL A 17 -10.76 -1.40 1.95
CA VAL A 17 -11.12 -0.69 3.18
C VAL A 17 -11.16 0.81 2.91
N ARG A 18 -10.12 1.38 2.29
CA ARG A 18 -10.08 2.81 1.94
C ARG A 18 -11.20 3.23 1.00
N ALA A 19 -11.58 2.37 0.04
CA ALA A 19 -12.72 2.64 -0.84
C ALA A 19 -14.07 2.69 -0.10
N ARG A 20 -14.18 1.98 1.04
CA ARG A 20 -15.38 1.97 1.90
C ARG A 20 -15.36 3.07 2.97
N HIS A 21 -14.16 3.51 3.36
CA HIS A 21 -13.90 4.51 4.39
C HIS A 21 -12.99 5.62 3.83
N PRO A 22 -13.51 6.48 2.94
CA PRO A 22 -12.71 7.52 2.29
C PRO A 22 -12.16 8.57 3.27
N GLU A 23 -12.79 8.73 4.44
CA GLU A 23 -12.31 9.55 5.55
C GLU A 23 -11.02 9.03 6.19
N GLY A 24 -10.70 7.74 6.00
CA GLY A 24 -9.53 7.07 6.57
C GLY A 24 -9.57 6.92 8.09
N GLY A 25 -8.49 6.34 8.64
CA GLY A 25 -8.27 6.24 10.09
C GLY A 25 -9.20 5.25 10.78
N SER A 26 -9.68 4.24 10.06
CA SER A 26 -10.48 3.17 10.65
C SER A 26 -9.57 2.17 11.39
N PRO A 27 -10.02 1.56 12.50
CA PRO A 27 -9.22 0.52 13.18
C PRO A 27 -8.87 -0.67 12.29
N GLU A 28 -9.69 -0.97 11.28
CA GLU A 28 -9.39 -2.01 10.29
C GLU A 28 -8.26 -1.58 9.35
N GLU A 29 -8.21 -0.31 8.97
CA GLU A 29 -7.13 0.26 8.17
C GLU A 29 -5.79 0.22 8.93
N ASP A 30 -5.80 0.66 10.19
CA ASP A 30 -4.60 0.65 11.05
C ASP A 30 -4.06 -0.78 11.22
N ALA A 31 -4.93 -1.75 11.52
CA ALA A 31 -4.53 -3.15 11.64
C ALA A 31 -3.95 -3.71 10.33
N LEU A 32 -4.46 -3.27 9.18
CA LEU A 32 -3.93 -3.69 7.88
C LEU A 32 -2.57 -3.05 7.58
N LEU A 33 -2.32 -1.83 8.04
CA LEU A 33 -1.00 -1.21 7.93
C LEU A 33 0.03 -1.96 8.77
N ASP A 34 -0.33 -2.34 10.00
CA ASP A 34 0.53 -3.16 10.86
C ASP A 34 0.83 -4.52 10.20
N ASP A 35 -0.20 -5.23 9.70
CA ASP A 35 -0.03 -6.50 8.98
C ASP A 35 0.84 -6.35 7.72
N LEU A 36 0.71 -5.24 6.99
CA LEU A 36 1.53 -4.94 5.81
C LEU A 36 3.00 -4.75 6.19
N ASP A 37 3.30 -4.00 7.25
CA ASP A 37 4.68 -3.76 7.70
C ASP A 37 5.34 -5.05 8.23
N ASP A 38 4.59 -5.87 8.96
CA ASP A 38 5.06 -7.17 9.44
C ASP A 38 5.43 -8.11 8.28
N VAL A 39 4.52 -8.28 7.31
CA VAL A 39 4.80 -9.14 6.14
C VAL A 39 5.90 -8.54 5.26
N TRP A 40 5.97 -7.21 5.13
CA TRP A 40 7.06 -6.55 4.43
C TRP A 40 8.41 -6.86 5.07
N ALA A 41 8.50 -6.93 6.41
CA ALA A 41 9.72 -7.31 7.11
C ALA A 41 10.17 -8.75 6.85
N GLU A 42 9.24 -9.66 6.55
CA GLU A 42 9.53 -11.06 6.18
C GLU A 42 10.01 -11.24 4.74
N MET A 43 9.64 -10.32 3.83
CA MET A 43 9.97 -10.42 2.40
C MET A 43 11.46 -10.23 2.12
N SER A 44 11.96 -10.93 1.11
CA SER A 44 13.30 -10.68 0.58
C SER A 44 13.38 -9.32 -0.14
N GLU A 45 14.59 -8.80 -0.33
CA GLU A 45 14.81 -7.55 -1.07
C GLU A 45 14.21 -7.61 -2.49
N GLY A 46 14.35 -8.74 -3.19
CA GLY A 46 13.78 -8.92 -4.53
C GLY A 46 12.25 -8.91 -4.54
N GLU A 47 11.61 -9.52 -3.52
CA GLU A 47 10.16 -9.49 -3.37
C GLU A 47 9.65 -8.08 -3.01
N ARG A 48 10.36 -7.36 -2.14
CA ARG A 48 10.05 -5.96 -1.81
C ARG A 48 10.16 -5.07 -3.03
N ALA A 49 11.23 -5.21 -3.81
CA ALA A 49 11.41 -4.48 -5.06
C ALA A 49 10.28 -4.74 -6.06
N ALA A 50 9.85 -6.02 -6.18
CA ALA A 50 8.75 -6.39 -7.05
C ALA A 50 7.38 -5.85 -6.59
N ALA A 51 7.20 -5.59 -5.29
CA ALA A 51 5.96 -5.06 -4.71
C ALA A 51 5.96 -3.52 -4.51
N SER A 52 7.11 -2.85 -4.61
CA SER A 52 7.27 -1.43 -4.24
C SER A 52 6.30 -0.51 -4.96
N SER A 53 6.14 -0.65 -6.27
CA SER A 53 5.22 0.21 -7.04
C SER A 53 3.75 -0.02 -6.67
N GLU A 54 3.36 -1.25 -6.31
CA GLU A 54 2.00 -1.56 -5.84
C GLU A 54 1.76 -0.96 -4.45
N ARG A 55 2.75 -1.09 -3.55
CA ARG A 55 2.75 -0.46 -2.23
C ARG A 55 2.61 1.05 -2.31
N ASP A 56 3.45 1.71 -3.12
CA ASP A 56 3.47 3.17 -3.23
C ASP A 56 2.14 3.72 -3.77
N ARG A 57 1.50 2.98 -4.70
CA ARG A 57 0.17 3.30 -5.22
C ARG A 57 -0.91 3.13 -4.16
N ALA A 58 -0.95 1.98 -3.47
CA ALA A 58 -1.99 1.68 -2.48
C ALA A 58 -1.93 2.62 -1.27
N LEU A 59 -0.71 2.94 -0.82
CA LEU A 59 -0.46 3.80 0.34
C LEU A 59 -0.46 5.31 -0.01
N GLY A 60 -0.61 5.68 -1.29
CA GLY A 60 -0.56 7.09 -1.71
C GLY A 60 0.81 7.75 -1.53
N LEU A 61 1.89 6.96 -1.43
CA LEU A 61 3.26 7.47 -1.26
C LEU A 61 3.82 8.06 -2.56
N SER A 62 3.15 7.81 -3.69
CA SER A 62 3.52 8.34 -5.02
C SER A 62 2.96 9.73 -5.34
N GLU A 63 2.31 10.41 -4.40
CA GLU A 63 1.72 11.73 -4.63
C GLU A 63 2.71 12.87 -4.30
N SER A 64 3.61 13.18 -5.24
CA SER A 64 4.33 14.47 -5.25
C SER A 64 4.84 14.93 -6.64
N GLN A 65 4.41 14.33 -7.77
CA GLN A 65 4.89 14.77 -9.10
C GLN A 65 3.83 15.15 -10.14
N ASP A 66 2.55 15.30 -9.78
CA ASP A 66 1.50 15.67 -10.77
C ASP A 66 0.85 17.05 -10.54
N SER A 67 1.41 17.89 -9.65
CA SER A 67 0.93 19.27 -9.43
C SER A 67 1.94 20.29 -9.97
N ALA A 68 2.13 20.33 -11.28
CA ALA A 68 2.66 21.50 -11.97
C ALA A 68 1.64 21.97 -13.01
N PRO A 69 0.99 23.15 -12.84
CA PRO A 69 0.12 23.69 -13.88
C PRO A 69 0.97 24.09 -15.11
N PRO A 70 0.47 23.95 -16.34
CA PRO A 70 1.20 24.38 -17.53
C PRO A 70 1.42 25.91 -17.49
N PRO A 71 2.59 26.42 -17.91
CA PRO A 71 2.78 27.86 -18.06
C PRO A 71 1.87 28.36 -19.20
N GLY A 72 1.00 29.30 -18.86
CA GLY A 72 0.26 30.11 -19.82
C GLY A 72 1.07 31.28 -20.34
#